data_AF-A0A6P1P1L9-F1
#
_entry.id   AF-A0A6P1P1L9-F1
#
_cell.length_a   1.000
_cell.length_b   1.000
_cell.length_c   1.000
_cell.angle_alpha   90.00
_cell.angle_beta   90.00
_cell.angle_gamma   90.00
#
_symmetry.space_group_name_H-M   'P 1'
#
loop_
_entity.id
_entity.type
_entity.pdbx_description
1 polymer ?
#
loop_
_entity_poly.entity_id
_entity_poly.type
_entity_poly.pdbx_seq_one_letter_code
_entity_poly.pdbx_strand_id
1 'polypeptide(L)'
;MKKDIEFLAVEGVSVAIAQEVNDLGEKEWNVFFINKNDVYLDNVMVASKGYGEQDGQEVKTSVLRHLFDQVAPKSFVQIEPIDPALFGITNEYWVSYYIGQTIYDKKFLFVPGTVVEENLIDISILDKRGVLHS
;
A
#
# COMPACT_ATOMS: atom_id res chain seq x y z
N MET A 1 22.35 -10.75 -23.22
CA MET A 1 23.21 -10.08 -22.22
C MET A 1 22.29 -9.44 -21.20
N LYS A 2 22.09 -10.07 -20.04
CA LYS A 2 21.33 -9.48 -18.94
C LYS A 2 22.28 -8.49 -18.27
N LYS A 3 22.03 -7.20 -18.41
CA LYS A 3 22.74 -6.20 -17.60
C LYS A 3 22.35 -6.46 -16.15
N ASP A 4 23.35 -6.59 -15.29
CA ASP A 4 23.16 -6.68 -13.85
C ASP A 4 22.39 -5.44 -13.40
N ILE A 5 21.14 -5.64 -12.99
CA ILE A 5 20.32 -4.58 -12.41
C ILE A 5 20.80 -4.49 -10.96
N GLU A 6 21.51 -3.41 -10.63
CA GLU A 6 21.78 -3.07 -9.24
C GLU A 6 20.42 -2.84 -8.55
N PHE A 7 20.02 -3.79 -7.71
CA PHE A 7 18.88 -3.61 -6.81
C PHE A 7 19.29 -2.57 -5.76
N LEU A 8 18.94 -1.31 -6.01
CA LEU A 8 19.05 -0.28 -4.99
C LEU A 8 18.10 -0.64 -3.84
N ALA A 9 18.60 -0.61 -2.61
CA ALA A 9 17.79 -0.87 -1.43
C ALA A 9 16.61 0.11 -1.41
N VAL A 10 15.38 -0.42 -1.53
CA VAL A 10 14.17 0.39 -1.46
C VAL A 10 13.92 0.74 0.00
N GLU A 11 14.35 1.93 0.40
CA GLU A 11 14.12 2.50 1.71
C GLU A 11 13.16 3.69 1.64
N GLY A 12 12.43 3.96 2.73
CA GLY A 12 11.66 5.19 2.88
C GLY A 12 10.25 5.22 2.23
N VAL A 13 9.74 4.09 1.73
CA VAL A 13 8.34 3.98 1.28
C VAL A 13 7.57 2.95 2.09
N SER A 14 6.26 3.12 2.24
CA SER A 14 5.41 2.18 2.96
C SER A 14 4.00 2.16 2.39
N VAL A 15 3.28 1.06 2.60
CA VAL A 15 1.84 0.98 2.37
C VAL A 15 1.15 0.74 3.71
N ALA A 16 0.02 1.40 3.93
CA ALA A 16 -0.79 1.21 5.13
C ALA A 16 -2.23 0.87 4.76
N ILE A 17 -2.88 0.02 5.58
CA ILE A 17 -4.32 -0.17 5.58
C ILE A 17 -4.83 0.40 6.91
N ALA A 18 -5.60 1.48 6.86
CA ALA A 18 -5.98 2.24 8.06
C ALA A 18 -7.46 2.61 8.08
N GLN A 19 -7.99 2.77 9.30
CA GLN A 19 -9.37 3.15 9.56
C GLN A 19 -9.56 4.66 9.45
N GLU A 20 -10.69 5.05 8.90
CA GLU A 20 -11.19 6.41 8.83
C GLU A 20 -12.61 6.45 9.39
N VAL A 21 -13.01 7.59 9.96
CA VAL A 21 -14.41 7.84 10.31
C VAL A 21 -14.93 8.86 9.31
N ASN A 22 -15.94 8.47 8.53
CA ASN A 22 -16.56 9.38 7.57
C ASN A 22 -17.46 10.41 8.28
N ASP A 23 -18.02 11.36 7.53
CA ASP A 23 -18.87 12.44 8.08
C ASP A 23 -20.16 11.91 8.77
N LEU A 24 -20.55 10.66 8.50
CA LEU A 24 -21.69 9.99 9.10
C LEU A 24 -21.34 9.22 10.37
N GLY A 25 -20.06 9.21 10.76
CA GLY A 25 -19.56 8.46 11.92
C GLY A 25 -19.30 6.98 11.64
N GLU A 26 -19.32 6.56 10.37
CA GLU A 26 -19.08 5.17 9.99
C GLU A 26 -17.58 4.92 9.79
N LYS A 27 -17.13 3.71 10.18
CA LYS A 27 -15.75 3.29 9.99
C LYS A 27 -15.54 2.77 8.58
N GLU A 28 -14.64 3.41 7.86
CA GLU A 28 -14.18 2.99 6.54
C GLU A 28 -12.72 2.56 6.61
N TRP A 29 -12.31 1.68 5.70
CA TRP A 29 -10.92 1.25 5.57
C TRP A 29 -10.37 1.71 4.23
N ASN A 30 -9.20 2.32 4.29
CA ASN A 30 -8.51 2.84 3.11
C ASN A 30 -7.05 2.38 3.09
N VAL A 31 -6.54 2.24 1.88
CA VAL A 31 -5.16 1.91 1.60
C VAL A 31 -4.42 3.20 1.28
N PHE A 32 -3.24 3.37 1.87
CA PHE A 32 -2.42 4.56 1.71
C PHE A 32 -1.02 4.20 1.25
N PHE A 33 -0.47 4.98 0.32
CA PHE A 33 0.95 4.99 0.03
C PHE A 33 1.61 6.13 0.81
N ILE A 34 2.72 5.84 1.48
CA ILE A 34 3.44 6.78 2.34
C ILE A 34 4.86 6.96 1.81
N ASN A 35 5.22 8.21 1.54
CA ASN A 35 6.59 8.61 1.27
C ASN A 35 7.25 9.17 2.54
N LYS A 36 8.13 8.38 3.15
CA LYS A 36 8.95 8.79 4.30
C LYS A 36 10.28 9.43 3.88
N ASN A 37 10.58 9.53 2.58
CA ASN A 37 11.80 10.17 2.11
C ASN A 37 11.74 11.69 2.27
N ASP A 38 12.90 12.33 2.21
CA ASP A 38 13.08 13.79 2.16
C ASP A 38 13.04 14.35 0.73
N VAL A 39 12.65 13.53 -0.25
CA VAL A 39 12.56 13.88 -1.69
C VAL A 39 11.19 13.55 -2.25
N TYR A 40 10.83 14.24 -3.33
CA TYR A 40 9.65 13.89 -4.13
C TYR A 40 9.84 12.53 -4.79
N LEU A 41 8.75 11.78 -4.88
CA LEU A 41 8.68 10.58 -5.71
C LEU A 41 7.83 10.90 -6.93
N ASP A 42 8.38 10.68 -8.12
CA ASP A 42 7.70 10.99 -9.38
C ASP A 42 7.12 9.73 -10.01
N ASN A 43 6.02 9.88 -10.74
CA ASN A 43 5.33 8.81 -11.47
C ASN A 43 5.10 7.55 -10.62
N VAL A 44 4.54 7.72 -9.42
CA VAL A 44 4.24 6.62 -8.52
C VAL A 44 3.09 5.80 -9.10
N MET A 45 3.35 4.56 -9.47
CA MET A 45 2.35 3.59 -9.92
C MET A 45 2.14 2.54 -8.84
N VAL A 46 0.89 2.35 -8.42
CA VAL A 46 0.48 1.28 -7.50
C VAL A 46 -0.43 0.32 -8.24
N ALA A 47 0.01 -0.93 -8.41
CA ALA A 47 -0.82 -2.02 -8.89
C ALA A 47 -1.32 -2.86 -7.72
N SER A 48 -2.63 -2.91 -7.50
CA SER A 48 -3.26 -3.68 -6.43
C SER A 48 -3.95 -4.93 -6.97
N LYS A 49 -3.92 -6.02 -6.19
CA LYS A 49 -4.70 -7.24 -6.43
C LYS A 49 -4.83 -8.06 -5.14
N GLY A 50 -5.93 -8.80 -5.02
CA GLY A 50 -6.17 -9.80 -3.99
C GLY A 50 -6.13 -11.21 -4.57
N TYR A 51 -5.56 -12.15 -3.82
CA TYR A 51 -5.60 -13.58 -4.16
C TYR A 51 -5.48 -14.46 -2.91
N GLY A 52 -6.09 -15.64 -2.96
CA GLY A 52 -6.03 -16.62 -1.89
C GLY A 52 -7.17 -17.63 -1.96
N GLU A 53 -7.49 -18.21 -0.81
CA GLU A 53 -8.62 -19.12 -0.65
C GLU A 53 -9.51 -18.56 0.46
N GLN A 54 -10.82 -18.58 0.23
CA GLN A 54 -11.83 -18.20 1.22
C GLN A 54 -12.95 -19.24 1.18
N ASP A 55 -13.27 -19.82 2.33
CA ASP A 55 -14.30 -20.87 2.47
C ASP A 55 -14.13 -22.05 1.51
N GLY A 56 -12.89 -22.47 1.24
CA GLY A 56 -12.59 -23.57 0.32
C GLY A 56 -12.63 -23.21 -1.17
N GLN A 57 -12.82 -21.93 -1.51
CA GLN A 57 -12.89 -21.44 -2.89
C GLN A 57 -11.72 -20.51 -3.20
N GLU A 58 -11.13 -20.67 -4.40
CA GLU A 58 -10.10 -19.75 -4.88
C GLU A 58 -10.72 -18.36 -5.12
N VAL A 59 -10.16 -17.34 -4.48
CA VAL A 59 -10.55 -15.95 -4.66
C VAL A 59 -9.42 -15.22 -5.37
N LYS A 60 -9.78 -14.47 -6.41
CA LYS A 60 -8.86 -13.61 -7.15
C LYS A 60 -9.59 -12.35 -7.60
N THR A 61 -9.05 -11.19 -7.26
CA THR A 61 -9.61 -9.91 -7.71
C THR A 61 -9.02 -9.49 -9.05
N SER A 62 -9.66 -8.51 -9.70
CA SER A 62 -9.03 -7.78 -10.80
C SER A 62 -7.79 -7.01 -10.32
N VAL A 63 -6.90 -6.72 -11.25
CA VAL A 63 -5.74 -5.84 -10.99
C VAL A 63 -6.16 -4.40 -11.25
N LEU A 64 -6.06 -3.54 -10.24
CA LEU A 64 -6.27 -2.10 -10.37
C LEU A 64 -4.91 -1.39 -10.44
N ARG A 65 -4.87 -0.24 -11.11
CA ARG A 65 -3.66 0.57 -11.27
C ARG A 65 -3.98 2.01 -10.95
N HIS A 66 -3.27 2.55 -9.98
CA HIS A 66 -3.35 3.93 -9.53
C HIS A 66 -2.06 4.64 -9.90
N LEU A 67 -2.17 5.81 -10.52
CA LEU A 67 -1.02 6.64 -10.89
C LEU A 67 -1.10 7.96 -10.13
N PHE A 68 0.01 8.34 -9.52
CA PHE A 68 0.21 9.64 -8.90
C PHE A 68 1.42 10.29 -9.58
N ASP A 69 1.20 11.43 -10.23
CA ASP A 69 2.25 12.15 -10.95
C ASP A 69 3.43 12.46 -10.03
N GLN A 70 3.14 12.85 -8.79
CA GLN A 70 4.14 13.15 -7.79
C GLN A 70 3.61 12.96 -6.36
N VAL A 71 4.44 12.45 -5.46
CA VAL A 71 4.17 12.34 -4.02
C VAL A 71 5.25 13.12 -3.25
N ALA A 72 4.82 14.05 -2.41
CA ALA A 72 5.71 14.96 -1.70
C ALA A 72 6.59 14.26 -0.64
N PRO A 73 7.74 14.84 -0.25
CA PRO A 73 8.52 14.39 0.90
C PRO A 73 7.65 14.34 2.16
N LYS A 74 7.86 13.31 2.99
CA LYS A 74 7.15 13.15 4.28
C LYS A 74 5.63 13.30 4.15
N SER A 75 5.05 12.79 3.07
CA SER A 75 3.60 12.87 2.79
C SER A 75 3.02 11.50 2.47
N PHE A 76 1.71 11.47 2.23
CA PHE A 76 1.00 10.27 1.83
C PHE A 76 -0.06 10.60 0.77
N VAL A 77 -0.54 9.57 0.08
CA VAL A 77 -1.70 9.61 -0.80
C VAL A 77 -2.59 8.41 -0.52
N GLN A 78 -3.91 8.58 -0.62
CA GLN A 78 -4.85 7.48 -0.59
C GLN A 78 -4.81 6.76 -1.94
N ILE A 79 -4.69 5.43 -1.90
CA ILE A 79 -4.72 4.56 -3.08
C ILE A 79 -6.17 4.22 -3.42
N GLU A 80 -6.85 3.51 -2.52
CA GLU A 80 -8.22 3.04 -2.72
C GLU A 80 -8.89 2.67 -1.40
N PRO A 81 -10.24 2.68 -1.34
CA PRO A 81 -10.98 2.01 -0.29
C PRO A 81 -10.80 0.49 -0.39
N ILE A 82 -10.85 -0.19 0.76
CA ILE A 82 -10.78 -1.65 0.83
C ILE A 82 -11.90 -2.22 1.69
N ASP A 83 -12.61 -3.21 1.15
CA ASP A 83 -13.63 -3.96 1.89
C ASP A 83 -12.94 -4.91 2.89
N PRO A 84 -13.30 -4.86 4.20
CA PRO A 84 -12.80 -5.81 5.20
C PRO A 84 -13.00 -7.29 4.84
N ALA A 85 -13.97 -7.62 3.98
CA ALA A 85 -14.14 -8.98 3.45
C ALA A 85 -12.90 -9.50 2.72
N LEU A 86 -12.03 -8.61 2.23
CA LEU A 86 -10.77 -8.96 1.57
C LEU A 86 -9.61 -9.20 2.56
N PHE A 87 -9.77 -8.95 3.85
CA PHE A 87 -8.70 -9.19 4.84
C PHE A 87 -8.45 -10.68 5.11
N GLY A 88 -9.36 -11.56 4.67
CA GLY A 88 -9.20 -13.01 4.70
C GLY A 88 -8.28 -13.56 3.61
N ILE A 89 -7.87 -12.75 2.63
CA ILE A 89 -6.99 -13.15 1.52
C ILE A 89 -5.70 -12.33 1.51
N THR A 90 -4.76 -12.67 0.62
CA THR A 90 -3.55 -11.86 0.44
C THR A 90 -3.87 -10.65 -0.43
N ASN A 91 -3.63 -9.45 0.10
CA ASN A 91 -3.70 -8.20 -0.66
C ASN A 91 -2.27 -7.77 -1.03
N GLU A 92 -1.98 -7.76 -2.32
CA GLU A 92 -0.68 -7.36 -2.90
C GLU A 92 -0.78 -5.94 -3.46
N TYR A 93 0.15 -5.08 -3.04
CA TYR A 93 0.38 -3.76 -3.60
C TYR A 93 1.81 -3.70 -4.16
N TRP A 94 1.94 -3.72 -5.48
CA TRP A 94 3.21 -3.50 -6.14
C TRP A 94 3.33 -2.02 -6.49
N VAL A 95 4.32 -1.36 -5.92
CA VAL A 95 4.58 0.06 -6.09
C VAL A 95 5.82 0.24 -6.92
N SER A 96 5.76 1.08 -7.94
CA SER A 96 6.92 1.58 -8.68
C SER A 96 6.95 3.09 -8.66
N TYR A 97 8.13 3.69 -8.56
CA TYR A 97 8.30 5.14 -8.51
C TYR A 97 9.68 5.57 -8.98
N TYR A 98 9.84 6.86 -9.25
CA TYR A 98 11.10 7.47 -9.64
C TYR A 98 11.65 8.39 -8.56
N ILE A 99 12.97 8.38 -8.37
CA ILE A 99 13.72 9.46 -7.73
C ILE A 99 14.69 9.99 -8.78
N GLY A 100 14.39 11.16 -9.34
CA GLY A 100 15.10 11.68 -10.51
C GLY A 100 14.94 10.75 -11.72
N GLN A 101 16.03 10.19 -12.24
CA GLN A 101 16.02 9.27 -13.39
C GLN A 101 16.02 7.79 -13.00
N THR A 102 16.12 7.49 -11.71
CA THR A 102 16.23 6.13 -11.20
C THR A 102 14.86 5.60 -10.83
N ILE A 103 14.51 4.43 -11.36
CA ILE A 103 13.28 3.71 -11.02
C ILE A 103 13.51 2.75 -9.86
N TYR A 104 12.54 2.68 -8.97
CA TYR A 104 12.46 1.77 -7.84
C TYR A 104 11.15 1.02 -7.90
N ASP A 105 11.12 -0.21 -7.39
CA ASP A 105 9.89 -0.95 -7.20
C ASP A 105 9.93 -1.84 -5.96
N LYS A 106 8.79 -1.96 -5.29
CA LYS A 106 8.63 -2.78 -4.08
C LYS A 106 7.25 -3.37 -4.02
N LYS A 107 7.18 -4.62 -3.54
CA LYS A 107 5.93 -5.32 -3.27
C LYS A 107 5.62 -5.32 -1.78
N PHE A 108 4.39 -4.96 -1.43
CA PHE A 108 3.85 -5.02 -0.08
C PHE A 108 2.75 -6.09 -0.04
N LEU A 109 2.85 -7.02 0.91
CA LEU A 109 1.92 -8.14 1.04
C LEU A 109 1.23 -8.11 2.39
N PHE A 110 -0.07 -7.87 2.39
CA PHE A 110 -0.94 -8.03 3.55
C PHE A 110 -1.58 -9.40 3.47
N VAL A 111 -0.94 -10.39 4.10
CA VAL A 111 -1.42 -11.78 4.13
C VAL A 111 -2.59 -11.93 5.12
N PRO A 112 -3.39 -13.01 5.01
CA PRO A 112 -4.49 -13.25 5.95
C PRO A 112 -4.05 -13.16 7.41
N GLY A 113 -4.87 -12.50 8.24
CA GLY A 113 -4.57 -12.29 9.66
C GLY A 113 -3.60 -11.15 9.96
N THR A 114 -3.16 -10.38 8.96
CA THR A 114 -2.35 -9.17 9.20
C THR A 114 -3.20 -7.99 9.64
N VAL A 115 -4.31 -7.72 8.95
CA VAL A 115 -5.23 -6.60 9.25
C VAL A 115 -6.26 -7.02 10.30
N VAL A 116 -5.82 -7.06 11.55
CA VAL A 116 -6.61 -7.42 12.74
C VAL A 116 -6.39 -6.39 13.85
N GLU A 117 -7.35 -6.27 14.78
CA GLU A 117 -7.35 -5.23 15.83
C GLU A 117 -6.05 -5.25 16.66
N GLU A 118 -5.50 -6.44 16.91
CA GLU A 118 -4.28 -6.67 17.69
C GLU A 118 -3.02 -6.09 17.03
N ASN A 119 -3.04 -5.95 15.70
CA ASN A 119 -1.92 -5.43 14.92
C ASN A 119 -2.05 -3.93 14.62
N LEU A 120 -3.14 -3.28 15.06
CA LEU A 120 -3.36 -1.86 14.77
C LEU A 120 -2.45 -0.97 15.60
N ILE A 121 -1.63 -0.20 14.89
CA ILE A 121 -0.76 0.83 15.44
C ILE A 121 -1.28 2.21 15.09
N ASP A 122 -0.87 3.22 15.87
CA ASP A 122 -1.04 4.62 15.49
C ASP A 122 -0.03 4.96 14.37
N ILE A 123 -0.55 5.38 13.22
CA ILE A 123 0.26 5.79 12.07
C ILE A 123 0.26 7.31 12.04
N SER A 124 1.22 7.93 12.73
CA SER A 124 1.23 9.37 13.01
C SER A 124 1.13 10.26 11.77
N ILE A 125 1.74 9.86 10.65
CA ILE A 125 1.67 10.64 9.40
C ILE A 125 0.26 10.67 8.79
N LEU A 126 -0.56 9.66 9.07
CA LEU A 126 -1.94 9.58 8.59
C LEU A 126 -2.93 10.17 9.60
N ASP A 127 -2.53 10.35 10.86
CA ASP A 127 -3.42 10.57 12.01
C ASP A 127 -4.53 9.51 12.11
N LYS A 128 -4.16 8.25 11.89
CA LYS A 128 -5.08 7.10 11.81
C LYS A 128 -4.50 5.86 12.50
N ARG A 129 -5.37 4.93 12.88
CA ARG A 129 -4.99 3.59 13.32
C ARG A 129 -5.08 2.58 12.18
N GLY A 130 -4.07 1.73 12.04
CA GLY A 130 -3.98 0.80 10.91
C GLY A 130 -2.83 -0.18 11.03
N VAL A 131 -2.63 -0.96 9.97
CA VAL A 131 -1.45 -1.82 9.79
C VAL A 131 -0.54 -1.19 8.75
N LEU A 132 0.75 -1.11 9.06
CA LEU A 132 1.77 -0.50 8.22
C LEU A 132 2.76 -1.57 7.74
N HIS A 133 3.00 -1.64 6.44
CA HIS A 133 4.05 -2.46 5.85
C HIS A 133 5.12 -1.56 5.24
N SER A 134 6.37 -1.68 5.72
CA SER A 134 7.50 -0.84 5.28
C SER A 134 8.48 -1.56 4.37
#